data_AF-A0A2Z5YY19-F1
#
_entry.id   AF-A0A2Z5YY19-F1
#
_cell.length_a   1.000
_cell.length_b   1.000
_cell.length_c   1.000
_cell.angle_alpha   90.00
_cell.angle_beta   90.00
_cell.angle_gamma   90.00
#
_symmetry.space_group_name_H-M   'P 1'
#
loop_
_entity.id
_entity.type
_entity.pdbx_description
1 polymer ?
#
loop_
_entity_poly.entity_id
_entity_poly.type
_entity_poly.pdbx_seq_one_letter_code
_entity_poly.pdbx_strand_id
1 'polypeptide(L)'
;MTFRTFTHAQLVISPLNVRQNREDAEATEALEASILAHGLIYPLTVHPLPDGTHGVLAGGRRHRAIGQLIGRGDLPTDWPIDAVVRDLPPAEITELSLSENLLRRELRPYEVHAAIARARAQGASVEEIATRTGQRVEWVRQQLRLGELAPEIFAAYAEGQLSIDEARAYAATEDQELQLLAWRHLSTRPQWEHHANAIRAFLKIGDRELEKLLRFVGDEAYRSAGGRFELDLFADGPEERGRVTDETLLRQLAETRLAEHRDRIRQKTGRKDLRFAAAPPQNAGTTDWSLKLDPDYRAGRKIVLPAGDIVATIAIAAAGDVETSFWWASRKARKEASRAERTGDKDAASSGATPVVPATGQKVTGADAFGDYTAAQAARLSAKDEHGLTADGLQIVRSLRRMMLRNVLVFEPSGTVARDYLIWSLLRQELGGASQQDTGTRPIASHWTARDDEPADLVRDFFAEELVARSWDVMVAGAASLPFMKEPDPAASLASYVALDESEKNLCAGVLAGLALIRSANVPGWRVAAHDKMAELAGGSDAMLRQYWQPSPAFLSLFPKMKRLELAQPHVDADSFRAWPKLPDKTLSGAAAGALEHAEGDWMHPALTFNVAAEPAGEESPAAPAVADVPA
;
A
#
# COMPACT_ATOMS: atom_id res chain seq x y z
N MET A 1 -47.16 17.14 9.73
CA MET A 1 -46.34 18.10 10.51
C MET A 1 -47.30 19.13 11.08
N THR A 2 -47.21 19.42 12.37
CA THR A 2 -48.12 20.38 13.02
C THR A 2 -47.28 21.41 13.76
N PHE A 3 -47.53 22.70 13.52
CA PHE A 3 -46.89 23.78 14.29
C PHE A 3 -47.64 23.97 15.61
N ARG A 4 -46.91 24.00 16.72
CA ARG A 4 -47.43 24.25 18.06
C ARG A 4 -46.41 25.02 18.89
N THR A 5 -46.90 25.84 19.81
CA THR A 5 -46.08 26.56 20.78
C THR A 5 -46.07 25.81 22.11
N PHE A 6 -44.91 25.71 22.74
CA PHE A 6 -44.68 25.02 24.00
C PHE A 6 -43.98 25.94 25.01
N THR A 7 -44.04 25.59 26.30
CA THR A 7 -43.13 26.15 27.31
C THR A 7 -41.89 25.26 27.45
N HIS A 8 -40.82 25.80 28.04
CA HIS A 8 -39.58 25.03 28.25
C HIS A 8 -39.82 23.75 29.07
N ALA A 9 -40.72 23.78 30.06
CA ALA A 9 -41.04 22.62 30.91
C ALA A 9 -41.75 21.48 30.17
N GLN A 10 -42.37 21.75 29.02
CA GLN A 10 -43.04 20.74 28.19
C GLN A 10 -42.08 20.05 27.21
N LEU A 11 -40.84 20.53 27.12
CA LEU A 11 -39.84 20.08 26.16
C LEU A 11 -38.63 19.48 26.89
N VAL A 12 -38.21 18.30 26.46
CA VAL A 12 -36.98 17.64 26.92
C VAL A 12 -36.10 17.33 25.71
N ILE A 13 -34.78 17.24 25.88
CA ILE A 13 -33.92 16.75 24.80
C ILE A 13 -34.29 15.30 24.51
N SER A 14 -34.60 14.99 23.26
CA SER A 14 -35.01 13.64 22.89
C SER A 14 -33.87 12.65 23.11
N PRO A 15 -34.13 11.45 23.67
CA PRO A 15 -33.15 10.36 23.69
C PRO A 15 -32.82 9.85 22.27
N LEU A 16 -33.66 10.16 21.28
CA LEU A 16 -33.48 9.84 19.86
C LEU A 16 -32.70 10.92 19.10
N ASN A 17 -32.28 11.99 19.76
CA ASN A 17 -31.39 12.97 19.17
C ASN A 17 -30.01 12.33 18.91
N VAL A 18 -29.54 12.39 17.68
CA VAL A 18 -28.28 11.75 17.28
C VAL A 18 -27.03 12.49 17.79
N ARG A 19 -27.15 13.78 18.12
CA ARG A 19 -26.04 14.58 18.64
C ARG A 19 -25.87 14.33 20.13
N GLN A 20 -24.78 13.68 20.50
CA GLN A 20 -24.44 13.26 21.85
C GLN A 20 -23.26 14.04 22.44
N ASN A 21 -22.47 14.73 21.62
CA ASN A 21 -21.35 15.52 22.10
C ASN A 21 -21.81 16.66 23.03
N ARG A 22 -21.35 16.64 24.30
CA ARG A 22 -21.74 17.62 25.32
C ARG A 22 -21.12 19.01 25.10
N GLU A 23 -19.86 19.09 24.70
CA GLU A 23 -19.17 20.37 24.46
C GLU A 23 -19.87 21.17 23.35
N ASP A 24 -20.14 20.52 22.21
CA ASP A 24 -20.84 21.14 21.07
C ASP A 24 -22.31 21.46 21.38
N ALA A 25 -22.90 20.69 22.30
CA ALA A 25 -24.25 20.90 22.78
C ALA A 25 -24.37 22.06 23.78
N GLU A 26 -23.35 22.30 24.60
CA GLU A 26 -23.33 23.30 25.67
C GLU A 26 -22.84 24.69 25.18
N ALA A 27 -22.10 24.76 24.06
CA ALA A 27 -21.69 26.01 23.40
C ALA A 27 -22.89 26.83 22.87
N THR A 28 -23.44 27.73 23.70
CA THR A 28 -24.74 28.41 23.46
C THR A 28 -24.69 29.93 23.53
N GLU A 29 -23.58 30.54 23.95
CA GLU A 29 -23.44 31.99 24.20
C GLU A 29 -23.93 32.89 23.04
N ALA A 30 -23.43 32.66 21.82
CA ALA A 30 -23.85 33.46 20.66
C ALA A 30 -25.35 33.27 20.32
N LEU A 31 -25.90 32.10 20.62
CA LEU A 31 -27.30 31.78 20.38
C LEU A 31 -28.21 32.43 21.43
N GLU A 32 -27.75 32.48 22.68
CA GLU A 32 -28.42 33.19 23.76
C GLU A 32 -28.54 34.69 23.45
N ALA A 33 -27.43 35.32 23.03
CA ALA A 33 -27.42 36.71 22.60
C ALA A 33 -28.39 36.97 21.43
N SER A 34 -28.43 36.06 20.43
CA SER A 34 -29.37 36.14 19.32
C SER A 34 -30.84 35.98 19.76
N ILE A 35 -31.12 35.09 20.73
CA ILE A 35 -32.49 34.87 21.22
C ILE A 35 -33.00 36.09 21.98
N LEU A 36 -32.14 36.73 22.79
CA LEU A 36 -32.50 37.97 23.47
C LEU A 36 -32.75 39.13 22.50
N ALA A 37 -31.97 39.21 21.41
CA ALA A 37 -32.09 40.29 20.44
C ALA A 37 -33.26 40.12 19.45
N HIS A 38 -33.54 38.88 19.02
CA HIS A 38 -34.41 38.61 17.87
C HIS A 38 -35.49 37.55 18.14
N GLY A 39 -35.52 36.96 19.33
CA GLY A 39 -36.39 35.82 19.63
C GLY A 39 -35.93 34.53 18.93
N LEU A 40 -36.78 33.50 18.98
CA LEU A 40 -36.52 32.23 18.30
C LEU A 40 -36.85 32.35 16.80
N ILE A 41 -35.84 32.61 15.97
CA ILE A 41 -36.00 32.79 14.52
C ILE A 41 -36.48 31.51 13.82
N TYR A 42 -35.97 30.35 14.26
CA TYR A 42 -36.31 29.06 13.67
C TYR A 42 -36.94 28.14 14.72
N PRO A 43 -38.08 27.51 14.42
CA PRO A 43 -38.77 26.62 15.35
C PRO A 43 -37.94 25.37 15.66
N LEU A 44 -38.19 24.78 16.83
CA LEU A 44 -37.66 23.46 17.17
C LEU A 44 -38.39 22.38 16.37
N THR A 45 -37.80 21.19 16.27
CA THR A 45 -38.55 20.00 15.81
C THR A 45 -38.65 19.02 16.96
N VAL A 46 -39.86 18.54 17.24
CA VAL A 46 -40.15 17.73 18.41
C VAL A 46 -41.01 16.51 18.04
N HIS A 47 -41.00 15.49 18.88
CA HIS A 47 -41.91 14.33 18.77
C HIS A 47 -42.58 14.05 20.11
N PRO A 48 -43.79 13.46 20.13
CA PRO A 48 -44.44 13.11 21.38
C PRO A 48 -43.65 12.04 22.15
N LEU A 49 -43.67 12.15 23.48
CA LEU A 49 -43.13 11.15 24.41
C LEU A 49 -44.27 10.49 25.21
N PRO A 50 -44.08 9.26 25.71
CA PRO A 50 -45.14 8.54 26.45
C PRO A 50 -45.60 9.23 27.74
N ASP A 51 -44.75 10.08 28.33
CA ASP A 51 -45.02 10.83 29.54
C ASP A 51 -45.84 12.13 29.31
N GLY A 52 -46.22 12.40 28.05
CA GLY A 52 -46.97 13.59 27.66
C GLY A 52 -46.12 14.83 27.36
N THR A 53 -44.80 14.76 27.58
CA THR A 53 -43.85 15.79 27.13
C THR A 53 -43.50 15.62 25.65
N HIS A 54 -42.71 16.53 25.10
CA HIS A 54 -42.22 16.41 23.72
C HIS A 54 -40.68 16.39 23.68
N GLY A 55 -40.12 15.41 22.98
CA GLY A 55 -38.69 15.26 22.79
C GLY A 55 -38.18 16.13 21.65
N VAL A 56 -37.22 17.02 21.92
CA VAL A 56 -36.55 17.87 20.94
C VAL A 56 -35.56 17.05 20.12
N LEU A 57 -35.92 16.76 18.86
CA LEU A 57 -35.09 16.02 17.92
C LEU A 57 -34.15 16.93 17.12
N ALA A 58 -34.58 18.15 16.78
CA ALA A 58 -33.74 19.16 16.12
C ALA A 58 -33.85 20.52 16.81
N GLY A 59 -32.71 21.19 16.97
CA GLY A 59 -32.63 22.46 17.71
C GLY A 59 -32.25 22.32 19.19
N GLY A 60 -31.59 21.23 19.60
CA GLY A 60 -31.17 21.02 21.00
C GLY A 60 -30.33 22.15 21.59
N ARG A 61 -29.46 22.81 20.79
CA ARG A 61 -28.72 24.02 21.25
C ARG A 61 -29.65 25.21 21.54
N ARG A 62 -30.71 25.40 20.74
CA ARG A 62 -31.72 26.45 20.96
C ARG A 62 -32.52 26.16 22.23
N HIS A 63 -32.95 24.90 22.42
CA HIS A 63 -33.62 24.47 23.65
C HIS A 63 -32.75 24.73 24.90
N ARG A 64 -31.47 24.33 24.86
CA ARG A 64 -30.53 24.59 25.97
C ARG A 64 -30.29 26.07 26.24
N ALA A 65 -30.06 26.88 25.19
CA ALA A 65 -29.88 28.33 25.31
C ALA A 65 -31.10 29.00 25.98
N ILE A 66 -32.32 28.60 25.59
CA ILE A 66 -33.56 29.08 26.22
C ILE A 66 -33.60 28.67 27.70
N GLY A 67 -33.28 27.41 28.01
CA GLY A 67 -33.21 26.94 29.40
C GLY A 67 -32.21 27.71 30.26
N GLN A 68 -31.03 28.04 29.73
CA GLN A 68 -30.02 28.83 30.43
C GLN A 68 -30.49 30.27 30.67
N LEU A 69 -31.09 30.91 29.67
CA LEU A 69 -31.66 32.25 29.79
C LEU A 69 -32.78 32.30 30.84
N ILE A 70 -33.68 31.30 30.86
CA ILE A 70 -34.71 31.18 31.90
C ILE A 70 -34.08 30.99 33.28
N GLY A 71 -33.06 30.11 33.38
CA GLY A 71 -32.35 29.86 34.64
C GLY A 71 -31.65 31.10 35.22
N ARG A 72 -31.18 32.01 34.36
CA ARG A 72 -30.58 33.30 34.75
C ARG A 72 -31.61 34.41 35.01
N GLY A 73 -32.88 34.19 34.66
CA GLY A 73 -33.94 35.20 34.77
C GLY A 73 -34.00 36.19 33.60
N ASP A 74 -33.24 35.93 32.53
CA ASP A 74 -33.23 36.76 31.32
C ASP A 74 -34.50 36.55 30.46
N LEU A 75 -35.16 35.40 30.62
CA LEU A 75 -36.45 35.06 30.01
C LEU A 75 -37.44 34.53 31.07
N PRO A 76 -38.76 34.76 30.90
CA PRO A 76 -39.76 34.21 31.80
C PRO A 76 -39.95 32.69 31.60
N THR A 77 -40.43 31.99 32.62
CA THR A 77 -40.59 30.52 32.59
C THR A 77 -41.65 30.02 31.61
N ASP A 78 -42.59 30.88 31.23
CA ASP A 78 -43.65 30.64 30.25
C ASP A 78 -43.32 31.18 28.84
N TRP A 79 -42.05 31.54 28.59
CA TRP A 79 -41.63 32.05 27.29
C TRP A 79 -42.00 31.09 26.14
N PRO A 80 -42.67 31.58 25.08
CA PRO A 80 -43.23 30.72 24.02
C PRO A 80 -42.13 30.16 23.11
N ILE A 81 -42.11 28.83 22.96
CA ILE A 81 -41.18 28.11 22.08
C ILE A 81 -41.94 27.49 20.93
N ASP A 82 -41.78 28.03 19.73
CA ASP A 82 -42.39 27.47 18.53
C ASP A 82 -41.69 26.18 18.11
N ALA A 83 -42.49 25.14 17.84
CA ALA A 83 -42.00 23.85 17.40
C ALA A 83 -42.88 23.18 16.35
N VAL A 84 -42.24 22.38 15.50
CA VAL A 84 -42.88 21.47 14.54
C VAL A 84 -42.95 20.08 15.15
N VAL A 85 -44.15 19.56 15.34
CA VAL A 85 -44.39 18.22 15.87
C VAL A 85 -44.32 17.18 14.75
N ARG A 86 -43.52 16.13 14.99
CA ARG A 86 -43.33 14.94 14.17
C ARG A 86 -43.78 13.73 14.97
N ASP A 87 -44.90 13.15 14.58
CA ASP A 87 -45.41 11.92 15.17
C ASP A 87 -45.12 10.77 14.21
N LEU A 88 -43.97 10.12 14.41
CA LEU A 88 -43.45 9.04 13.58
C LEU A 88 -42.90 7.93 14.48
N PRO A 89 -42.74 6.70 13.96
CA PRO A 89 -42.07 5.62 14.68
C PRO A 89 -40.64 5.99 15.15
N PRO A 90 -40.13 5.40 16.26
CA PRO A 90 -38.82 5.74 16.81
C PRO A 90 -37.65 5.66 15.82
N ALA A 91 -37.64 4.65 14.94
CA ALA A 91 -36.61 4.49 13.91
C ALA A 91 -36.60 5.67 12.94
N GLU A 92 -37.78 6.07 12.46
CA GLU A 92 -37.94 7.22 11.57
C GLU A 92 -37.57 8.54 12.25
N ILE A 93 -37.85 8.69 13.54
CA ILE A 93 -37.40 9.85 14.32
C ILE A 93 -35.86 9.91 14.41
N THR A 94 -35.21 8.78 14.67
CA THR A 94 -33.74 8.67 14.70
C THR A 94 -33.14 9.03 13.34
N GLU A 95 -33.68 8.47 12.25
CA GLU A 95 -33.24 8.73 10.88
C GLU A 95 -33.49 10.17 10.42
N LEU A 96 -34.61 10.77 10.83
CA LEU A 96 -34.90 12.18 10.59
C LEU A 96 -33.90 13.10 11.31
N SER A 97 -33.59 12.77 12.57
CA SER A 97 -32.58 13.48 13.35
C SER A 97 -31.19 13.35 12.72
N LEU A 98 -30.83 12.17 12.19
CA LEU A 98 -29.58 11.92 11.48
C LEU A 98 -29.50 12.77 10.21
N SER A 99 -30.53 12.71 9.37
CA SER A 99 -30.61 13.43 8.09
C SER A 99 -30.49 14.95 8.28
N GLU A 100 -31.16 15.51 9.30
CA GLU A 100 -31.08 16.94 9.58
C GLU A 100 -29.67 17.38 10.01
N ASN A 101 -28.98 16.55 10.81
CA ASN A 101 -27.63 16.87 11.28
C ASN A 101 -26.58 16.70 10.18
N LEU A 102 -26.66 15.64 9.36
CA LEU A 102 -25.76 15.43 8.21
C LEU A 102 -25.76 16.63 7.24
N LEU A 103 -26.89 17.33 7.09
CA LEU A 103 -27.03 18.46 6.17
C LEU A 103 -26.59 19.82 6.72
N ARG A 104 -26.52 20.00 8.05
CA ARG A 104 -26.41 21.34 8.67
C ARG A 104 -25.13 21.59 9.45
N ARG A 105 -24.53 20.56 10.06
CA ARG A 105 -23.25 20.59 10.79
C ARG A 105 -22.70 19.18 10.94
N GLU A 106 -21.46 18.94 10.50
CA GLU A 106 -20.81 17.63 10.58
C GLU A 106 -20.94 17.05 12.00
N LEU A 107 -21.65 15.93 12.11
CA LEU A 107 -21.61 15.07 13.30
C LEU A 107 -20.20 14.52 13.46
N ARG A 108 -19.78 14.25 14.70
CA ARG A 108 -18.56 13.46 14.89
C ARG A 108 -18.82 12.05 14.33
N PRO A 109 -17.83 11.39 13.70
CA PRO A 109 -18.04 10.10 13.05
C PRO A 109 -18.74 9.04 13.93
N TYR A 110 -18.36 8.94 15.22
CA TYR A 110 -19.00 8.00 16.15
C TYR A 110 -20.50 8.26 16.37
N GLU A 111 -20.97 9.51 16.29
CA GLU A 111 -22.39 9.85 16.45
C GLU A 111 -23.21 9.30 15.28
N VAL A 112 -22.63 9.31 14.07
CA VAL A 112 -23.24 8.71 12.87
C VAL A 112 -23.34 7.19 13.03
N HIS A 113 -22.25 6.54 13.46
CA HIS A 113 -22.23 5.09 13.65
C HIS A 113 -23.27 4.65 14.70
N ALA A 114 -23.32 5.34 15.84
CA ALA A 114 -24.30 5.05 16.90
C ALA A 114 -25.75 5.27 16.44
N ALA A 115 -26.01 6.32 15.65
CA ALA A 115 -27.34 6.60 15.12
C ALA A 115 -27.83 5.49 14.17
N ILE A 116 -26.95 5.00 13.29
CA ILE A 116 -27.28 3.92 12.35
C ILE A 116 -27.51 2.60 13.08
N ALA A 117 -26.65 2.24 14.05
CA ALA A 117 -26.85 1.06 14.88
C ALA A 117 -28.15 1.13 15.71
N ARG A 118 -28.50 2.30 16.23
CA ARG A 118 -29.76 2.52 16.95
C ARG A 118 -30.98 2.36 16.04
N ALA A 119 -30.96 2.94 14.85
CA ALA A 119 -32.06 2.78 13.88
C ALA A 119 -32.24 1.29 13.52
N ARG A 120 -31.13 0.56 13.33
CA ARG A 120 -31.14 -0.88 13.08
C ARG A 120 -31.76 -1.66 14.24
N ALA A 121 -31.36 -1.37 15.48
CA ALA A 121 -31.90 -1.99 16.69
C ALA A 121 -33.39 -1.68 16.90
N GLN A 122 -33.88 -0.56 16.38
CA GLN A 122 -35.29 -0.16 16.40
C GLN A 122 -36.13 -0.78 15.27
N GLY A 123 -35.52 -1.63 14.43
CA GLY A 123 -36.22 -2.45 13.45
C GLY A 123 -36.09 -2.00 12.00
N ALA A 124 -35.39 -0.88 11.71
CA ALA A 124 -35.18 -0.45 10.33
C ALA A 124 -34.21 -1.39 9.59
N SER A 125 -34.46 -1.64 8.30
CA SER A 125 -33.51 -2.32 7.43
C SER A 125 -32.39 -1.38 6.98
N VAL A 126 -31.27 -1.93 6.50
CA VAL A 126 -30.17 -1.13 5.95
C VAL A 126 -30.65 -0.33 4.73
N GLU A 127 -31.48 -0.93 3.89
CA GLU A 127 -32.06 -0.34 2.69
C GLU A 127 -33.02 0.80 3.03
N GLU A 128 -33.81 0.66 4.10
CA GLU A 128 -34.67 1.72 4.61
C GLU A 128 -33.86 2.90 5.14
N ILE A 129 -32.86 2.66 5.99
CA ILE A 129 -31.99 3.70 6.54
C ILE A 129 -31.29 4.46 5.41
N ALA A 130 -30.73 3.76 4.40
CA ALA A 130 -30.09 4.37 3.24
C ALA A 130 -31.05 5.29 2.48
N THR A 131 -32.27 4.81 2.22
CA THR A 131 -33.31 5.57 1.51
C THR A 131 -33.71 6.83 2.29
N ARG A 132 -33.98 6.72 3.60
CA ARG A 132 -34.46 7.86 4.40
C ARG A 132 -33.37 8.88 4.70
N THR A 133 -32.10 8.46 4.76
CA THR A 133 -30.94 9.34 5.01
C THR A 133 -30.28 9.89 3.74
N GLY A 134 -30.68 9.40 2.56
CA GLY A 134 -30.12 9.81 1.27
C GLY A 134 -28.69 9.28 1.02
N GLN A 135 -28.32 8.17 1.65
CA GLN A 135 -26.98 7.58 1.58
C GLN A 135 -26.98 6.27 0.78
N ARG A 136 -25.80 5.80 0.37
CA ARG A 136 -25.65 4.50 -0.31
C ARG A 136 -25.76 3.34 0.68
N VAL A 137 -26.31 2.20 0.25
CA VAL A 137 -26.48 0.99 1.08
C VAL A 137 -25.14 0.51 1.63
N GLU A 138 -24.08 0.50 0.81
CA GLU A 138 -22.74 0.07 1.25
C GLU A 138 -22.18 0.97 2.35
N TRP A 139 -22.41 2.29 2.23
CA TRP A 139 -21.99 3.25 3.23
C TRP A 139 -22.71 2.98 4.56
N VAL A 140 -24.04 2.75 4.53
CA VAL A 140 -24.82 2.40 5.74
C VAL A 140 -24.32 1.09 6.35
N ARG A 141 -24.00 0.06 5.55
CA ARG A 141 -23.40 -1.20 6.07
C ARG A 141 -22.09 -0.97 6.80
N GLN A 142 -21.21 -0.12 6.24
CA GLN A 142 -19.94 0.25 6.87
C GLN A 142 -20.16 1.02 8.19
N GLN A 143 -21.06 2.00 8.20
CA GLN A 143 -21.33 2.76 9.43
C GLN A 143 -21.99 1.88 10.49
N LEU A 144 -22.91 1.00 10.08
CA LEU A 144 -23.55 0.03 10.96
C LEU A 144 -22.50 -0.88 11.59
N ARG A 145 -21.57 -1.40 10.79
CA ARG A 145 -20.52 -2.29 11.27
C ARG A 145 -19.61 -1.65 12.33
N LEU A 146 -19.35 -0.34 12.22
CA LEU A 146 -18.65 0.43 13.27
C LEU A 146 -19.54 0.72 14.48
N GLY A 147 -20.84 0.94 14.27
CA GLY A 147 -21.82 1.18 15.35
C GLY A 147 -22.15 -0.08 16.16
N GLU A 148 -21.90 -1.26 15.61
CA GLU A 148 -22.08 -2.58 16.23
C GLU A 148 -20.78 -3.15 16.82
N LEU A 149 -19.73 -2.35 16.96
CA LEU A 149 -18.55 -2.74 17.73
C LEU A 149 -18.93 -3.13 19.17
N ALA A 150 -18.15 -4.01 19.78
CA ALA A 150 -18.33 -4.37 21.19
C ALA A 150 -18.36 -3.09 22.06
N PRO A 151 -19.27 -2.99 23.05
CA PRO A 151 -19.51 -1.72 23.76
C PRO A 151 -18.25 -1.06 24.36
N GLU A 152 -17.33 -1.85 24.89
CA GLU A 152 -16.05 -1.36 25.44
C GLU A 152 -15.16 -0.71 24.37
N ILE A 153 -15.11 -1.30 23.18
CA ILE A 153 -14.31 -0.83 22.05
C ILE A 153 -14.95 0.40 21.41
N PHE A 154 -16.27 0.40 21.25
CA PHE A 154 -17.00 1.55 20.74
C PHE A 154 -16.84 2.77 21.65
N ALA A 155 -16.89 2.57 22.98
CA ALA A 155 -16.66 3.63 23.95
C ALA A 155 -15.23 4.22 23.83
N ALA A 156 -14.20 3.36 23.78
CA ALA A 156 -12.82 3.80 23.60
C ALA A 156 -12.64 4.60 22.28
N TYR A 157 -13.30 4.18 21.20
CA TYR A 157 -13.33 4.92 19.95
C TYR A 157 -14.03 6.28 20.05
N ALA A 158 -15.21 6.34 20.69
CA ALA A 158 -15.95 7.58 20.89
C ALA A 158 -15.18 8.59 21.79
N GLU A 159 -14.41 8.09 22.75
CA GLU A 159 -13.55 8.89 23.63
C GLU A 159 -12.22 9.31 22.98
N GLY A 160 -11.94 8.87 21.75
CA GLY A 160 -10.70 9.19 21.03
C GLY A 160 -9.47 8.42 21.52
N GLN A 161 -9.67 7.37 22.32
CA GLN A 161 -8.59 6.45 22.73
C GLN A 161 -8.20 5.49 21.59
N LEU A 162 -9.10 5.28 20.64
CA LEU A 162 -8.84 4.55 19.40
C LEU A 162 -8.95 5.47 18.19
N SER A 163 -8.02 5.28 17.26
CA SER A 163 -8.12 5.83 15.92
C SER A 163 -9.23 5.13 15.12
N ILE A 164 -9.70 5.79 14.07
CA ILE A 164 -10.69 5.22 13.14
C ILE A 164 -10.17 3.93 12.47
N ASP A 165 -8.87 3.84 12.18
CA ASP A 165 -8.31 2.66 11.50
C ASP A 165 -8.22 1.44 12.41
N GLU A 166 -8.02 1.65 13.72
CA GLU A 166 -8.12 0.59 14.73
C GLU A 166 -9.57 0.15 14.95
N ALA A 167 -10.51 1.09 15.02
CA ALA A 167 -11.93 0.79 15.08
C ALA A 167 -12.37 -0.04 13.86
N ARG A 168 -11.95 0.35 12.64
CA ARG A 168 -12.18 -0.43 11.41
C ARG A 168 -11.56 -1.82 11.46
N ALA A 169 -10.42 -1.99 12.12
CA ALA A 169 -9.78 -3.29 12.27
C ALA A 169 -10.58 -4.25 13.16
N TYR A 170 -11.14 -3.77 14.27
CA TYR A 170 -12.07 -4.56 15.09
C TYR A 170 -13.38 -4.85 14.34
N ALA A 171 -13.85 -3.86 13.57
CA ALA A 171 -15.07 -3.94 12.78
C ALA A 171 -14.98 -4.91 11.58
N ALA A 172 -13.79 -5.47 11.29
CA ALA A 172 -13.59 -6.48 10.27
C ALA A 172 -14.30 -7.83 10.58
N THR A 173 -14.84 -8.00 11.80
CA THR A 173 -15.68 -9.15 12.15
C THR A 173 -16.91 -8.73 12.96
N GLU A 174 -18.04 -9.43 12.81
CA GLU A 174 -19.28 -9.23 13.58
C GLU A 174 -19.23 -9.89 14.97
N ASP A 175 -18.23 -10.73 15.20
CA ASP A 175 -18.05 -11.46 16.46
C ASP A 175 -17.51 -10.54 17.57
N GLN A 176 -18.43 -9.96 18.34
CA GLN A 176 -18.09 -9.07 19.46
C GLN A 176 -17.29 -9.78 20.57
N GLU A 177 -17.48 -11.08 20.78
CA GLU A 177 -16.69 -11.82 21.76
C GLU A 177 -15.23 -11.91 21.32
N LEU A 178 -15.00 -12.20 20.04
CA LEU A 178 -13.67 -12.23 19.46
C LEU A 178 -13.02 -10.84 19.43
N GLN A 179 -13.79 -9.78 19.15
CA GLN A 179 -13.31 -8.40 19.28
C GLN A 179 -12.81 -8.12 20.70
N LEU A 180 -13.58 -8.51 21.74
CA LEU A 180 -13.19 -8.32 23.14
C LEU A 180 -11.99 -9.18 23.54
N LEU A 181 -11.85 -10.39 22.99
CA LEU A 181 -10.66 -11.22 23.19
C LEU A 181 -9.41 -10.54 22.61
N ALA A 182 -9.51 -9.99 21.40
CA ALA A 182 -8.44 -9.24 20.76
C ALA A 182 -8.08 -7.98 21.57
N TRP A 183 -9.10 -7.24 22.03
CA TRP A 183 -8.95 -6.07 22.90
C TRP A 183 -8.17 -6.36 24.17
N ARG A 184 -8.60 -7.40 24.93
CA ARG A 184 -7.95 -7.82 26.17
C ARG A 184 -6.53 -8.30 25.93
N HIS A 185 -6.30 -9.10 24.89
CA HIS A 185 -4.96 -9.58 24.54
C HIS A 185 -4.02 -8.40 24.24
N LEU A 186 -4.45 -7.46 23.40
CA LEU A 186 -3.64 -6.30 23.04
C LEU A 186 -3.43 -5.36 24.24
N SER A 187 -4.40 -5.20 25.14
CA SER A 187 -4.23 -4.41 26.36
C SER A 187 -3.10 -4.91 27.29
N THR A 188 -2.70 -6.19 27.19
CA THR A 188 -1.53 -6.72 27.92
C THR A 188 -0.19 -6.40 27.26
N ARG A 189 -0.19 -5.92 26.02
CA ARG A 189 0.99 -5.57 25.22
C ARG A 189 1.32 -4.08 25.33
N PRO A 190 2.57 -3.67 25.07
CA PRO A 190 2.93 -2.25 24.98
C PRO A 190 2.10 -1.49 23.94
N GLN A 191 1.76 -0.23 24.21
CA GLN A 191 0.85 0.57 23.37
C GLN A 191 1.28 0.73 21.91
N TRP A 192 2.58 0.69 21.59
CA TRP A 192 3.07 0.77 20.21
C TRP A 192 2.74 -0.48 19.36
N GLU A 193 2.37 -1.60 20.00
CA GLU A 193 1.86 -2.80 19.33
C GLU A 193 0.35 -2.70 19.02
N HIS A 194 -0.34 -1.69 19.55
CA HIS A 194 -1.78 -1.48 19.35
C HIS A 194 -1.94 -0.71 18.04
N HIS A 195 -2.00 -1.43 16.94
CA HIS A 195 -2.23 -0.84 15.63
C HIS A 195 -3.09 -1.76 14.76
N ALA A 196 -3.71 -1.20 13.74
CA ALA A 196 -4.75 -1.85 12.94
C ALA A 196 -4.32 -3.21 12.32
N ASN A 197 -3.03 -3.38 11.96
CA ASN A 197 -2.52 -4.66 11.43
C ASN A 197 -2.40 -5.74 12.50
N ALA A 198 -2.00 -5.40 13.74
CA ALA A 198 -1.91 -6.35 14.84
C ALA A 198 -3.31 -6.87 15.23
N ILE A 199 -4.31 -5.98 15.24
CA ILE A 199 -5.72 -6.35 15.46
C ILE A 199 -6.19 -7.33 14.38
N ARG A 200 -6.03 -6.98 13.09
CA ARG A 200 -6.43 -7.87 11.98
C ARG A 200 -5.71 -9.22 12.01
N ALA A 201 -4.42 -9.24 12.36
CA ALA A 201 -3.65 -10.47 12.49
C ALA A 201 -4.18 -11.37 13.62
N PHE A 202 -4.52 -10.80 14.78
CA PHE A 202 -5.11 -11.57 15.88
C PHE A 202 -6.48 -12.15 15.49
N LEU A 203 -7.30 -11.35 14.79
CA LEU A 203 -8.62 -11.75 14.30
C LEU A 203 -8.55 -12.73 13.09
N LYS A 204 -7.35 -13.03 12.57
CA LYS A 204 -7.10 -13.83 11.36
C LYS A 204 -7.80 -13.29 10.11
N ILE A 205 -7.90 -11.96 9.99
CA ILE A 205 -8.41 -11.31 8.78
C ILE A 205 -7.32 -11.38 7.71
N GLY A 206 -7.64 -12.01 6.57
CA GLY A 206 -6.67 -12.20 5.49
C GLY A 206 -5.57 -13.23 5.80
N ASP A 207 -5.86 -14.23 6.63
CA ASP A 207 -4.92 -15.31 6.92
C ASP A 207 -4.60 -16.10 5.64
N ARG A 208 -3.34 -16.01 5.19
CA ARG A 208 -2.88 -16.58 3.92
C ARG A 208 -3.06 -18.08 3.82
N GLU A 209 -2.90 -18.81 4.93
CA GLU A 209 -3.05 -20.26 4.94
C GLU A 209 -4.52 -20.65 4.83
N LEU A 210 -5.40 -19.95 5.54
CA LEU A 210 -6.85 -20.19 5.45
C LEU A 210 -7.41 -19.80 4.09
N GLU A 211 -7.00 -18.67 3.52
CA GLU A 211 -7.40 -18.27 2.16
C GLU A 211 -6.94 -19.29 1.12
N LYS A 212 -5.70 -19.78 1.23
CA LYS A 212 -5.16 -20.81 0.36
C LYS A 212 -5.99 -22.10 0.42
N LEU A 213 -6.37 -22.53 1.63
CA LEU A 213 -7.25 -23.68 1.82
C LEU A 213 -8.66 -23.44 1.27
N LEU A 214 -9.21 -22.23 1.44
CA LEU A 214 -10.52 -21.85 0.91
C LEU A 214 -10.53 -21.87 -0.62
N ARG A 215 -9.50 -21.34 -1.28
CA ARG A 215 -9.35 -21.42 -2.74
C ARG A 215 -9.23 -22.86 -3.23
N PHE A 216 -8.50 -23.71 -2.49
CA PHE A 216 -8.36 -25.13 -2.81
C PHE A 216 -9.68 -25.91 -2.64
N VAL A 217 -10.40 -25.71 -1.53
CA VAL A 217 -11.70 -26.35 -1.26
C VAL A 217 -12.78 -25.82 -2.20
N GLY A 218 -12.67 -24.55 -2.59
CA GLY A 218 -13.71 -23.84 -3.33
C GLY A 218 -14.72 -23.21 -2.36
N ASP A 219 -15.01 -21.94 -2.59
CA ASP A 219 -15.89 -21.13 -1.76
C ASP A 219 -17.34 -21.66 -1.72
N GLU A 220 -17.87 -22.13 -2.84
CA GLU A 220 -19.20 -22.76 -2.92
C GLU A 220 -19.31 -24.05 -2.08
N ALA A 221 -18.26 -24.89 -2.10
CA ALA A 221 -18.22 -26.13 -1.34
C ALA A 221 -18.15 -25.85 0.17
N TYR A 222 -17.36 -24.86 0.57
CA TYR A 222 -17.27 -24.43 1.97
C TYR A 222 -18.61 -23.89 2.48
N ARG A 223 -19.29 -23.03 1.70
CA ARG A 223 -20.61 -22.49 2.07
C ARG A 223 -21.71 -23.54 2.09
N SER A 224 -21.70 -24.46 1.14
CA SER A 224 -22.67 -25.56 1.09
C SER A 224 -22.55 -26.51 2.29
N ALA A 225 -21.36 -26.62 2.88
CA ALA A 225 -21.13 -27.36 4.11
C ALA A 225 -21.49 -26.60 5.39
N GLY A 226 -22.01 -25.37 5.27
CA GLY A 226 -22.38 -24.50 6.39
C GLY A 226 -21.28 -23.53 6.83
N GLY A 227 -20.14 -23.49 6.14
CA GLY A 227 -19.07 -22.53 6.39
C GLY A 227 -19.46 -21.10 6.01
N ARG A 228 -18.87 -20.11 6.70
CA ARG A 228 -19.08 -18.69 6.40
C ARG A 228 -17.74 -17.98 6.20
N PHE A 229 -17.68 -17.20 5.13
CA PHE A 229 -16.58 -16.28 4.88
C PHE A 229 -17.09 -14.87 5.12
N GLU A 230 -16.47 -14.18 6.07
CA GLU A 230 -16.84 -12.82 6.46
C GLU A 230 -15.90 -11.81 5.82
N LEU A 231 -16.46 -10.86 5.07
CA LEU A 231 -15.69 -9.85 4.36
C LEU A 231 -15.27 -8.69 5.28
N ASP A 232 -14.01 -8.23 5.16
CA ASP A 232 -13.60 -6.93 5.72
C ASP A 232 -14.17 -5.79 4.86
N LEU A 233 -15.23 -5.16 5.36
CA LEU A 233 -15.93 -4.05 4.67
C LEU A 233 -15.08 -2.77 4.51
N PHE A 234 -13.87 -2.71 5.10
CA PHE A 234 -13.00 -1.53 5.12
C PHE A 234 -11.64 -1.79 4.43
N ALA A 235 -11.59 -2.73 3.48
CA ALA A 235 -10.39 -3.00 2.69
C ALA A 235 -10.34 -2.14 1.41
N ASP A 236 -9.20 -1.51 1.12
CA ASP A 236 -9.00 -0.65 -0.07
C ASP A 236 -8.50 -1.40 -1.34
N GLY A 237 -8.44 -2.75 -1.32
CA GLY A 237 -8.20 -3.66 -2.47
C GLY A 237 -7.06 -4.69 -2.26
N PRO A 238 -6.81 -5.66 -3.20
CA PRO A 238 -7.70 -6.40 -4.11
C PRO A 238 -7.49 -7.94 -3.96
N GLU A 239 -8.44 -8.86 -3.77
CA GLU A 239 -9.89 -8.86 -3.86
C GLU A 239 -10.42 -9.46 -2.55
N GLU A 240 -10.86 -8.58 -1.65
CA GLU A 240 -11.78 -8.90 -0.56
C GLU A 240 -11.24 -9.83 0.56
N ARG A 241 -10.17 -9.37 1.22
CA ARG A 241 -9.65 -9.99 2.46
C ARG A 241 -10.79 -10.20 3.46
N GLY A 242 -10.80 -11.37 4.09
CA GLY A 242 -11.88 -11.74 4.98
C GLY A 242 -11.46 -12.78 6.00
N ARG A 243 -12.43 -13.25 6.77
CA ARG A 243 -12.25 -14.23 7.83
C ARG A 243 -13.02 -15.49 7.51
N VAL A 244 -12.32 -16.61 7.56
CA VAL A 244 -12.95 -17.93 7.62
C VAL A 244 -13.44 -18.13 9.06
N THR A 245 -14.76 -18.19 9.27
CA THR A 245 -15.31 -18.28 10.63
C THR A 245 -15.16 -19.66 11.24
N ASP A 246 -15.28 -20.71 10.42
CA ASP A 246 -15.09 -22.11 10.82
C ASP A 246 -13.86 -22.71 10.15
N GLU A 247 -12.73 -22.56 10.84
CA GLU A 247 -11.43 -23.11 10.42
C GLU A 247 -11.42 -24.64 10.46
N THR A 248 -12.11 -25.26 11.42
CA THR A 248 -12.11 -26.72 11.60
C THR A 248 -12.81 -27.40 10.43
N LEU A 249 -13.99 -26.91 10.05
CA LEU A 249 -14.73 -27.40 8.89
C LEU A 249 -13.90 -27.24 7.61
N LEU A 250 -13.28 -26.07 7.39
CA LEU A 250 -12.46 -25.84 6.20
C LEU A 250 -11.31 -26.85 6.09
N ARG A 251 -10.61 -27.11 7.21
CA ARG A 251 -9.52 -28.10 7.25
C ARG A 251 -10.01 -29.53 7.01
N GLN A 252 -11.18 -29.90 7.52
CA GLN A 252 -11.79 -31.21 7.26
C GLN A 252 -12.15 -31.42 5.77
N LEU A 253 -12.74 -30.40 5.14
CA LEU A 253 -13.04 -30.41 3.71
C LEU A 253 -11.76 -30.47 2.86
N ALA A 254 -10.73 -29.71 3.24
CA ALA A 254 -9.44 -29.75 2.57
C ALA A 254 -8.78 -31.13 2.66
N GLU A 255 -8.80 -31.78 3.83
CA GLU A 255 -8.24 -33.14 3.98
C GLU A 255 -9.04 -34.17 3.18
N THR A 256 -10.36 -34.05 3.13
CA THR A 256 -11.22 -34.90 2.29
C THR A 256 -10.84 -34.78 0.81
N ARG A 257 -10.69 -33.54 0.32
CA ARG A 257 -10.29 -33.28 -1.07
C ARG A 257 -8.86 -33.72 -1.37
N LEU A 258 -7.94 -33.60 -0.41
CA LEU A 258 -6.58 -34.14 -0.51
C LEU A 258 -6.58 -35.67 -0.56
N ALA A 259 -7.43 -36.35 0.21
CA ALA A 259 -7.57 -37.80 0.16
C ALA A 259 -8.03 -38.28 -1.23
N GLU A 260 -9.03 -37.62 -1.82
CA GLU A 260 -9.45 -37.90 -3.19
C GLU A 260 -8.32 -37.68 -4.21
N HIS A 261 -7.54 -36.60 -4.04
CA HIS A 261 -6.40 -36.32 -4.91
C HIS A 261 -5.32 -37.40 -4.81
N ARG A 262 -5.00 -37.85 -3.59
CA ARG A 262 -4.06 -38.97 -3.35
C ARG A 262 -4.51 -40.24 -4.08
N ASP A 263 -5.80 -40.55 -4.06
CA ASP A 263 -6.35 -41.71 -4.74
C ASP A 263 -6.31 -41.56 -6.27
N ARG A 264 -6.58 -40.38 -6.81
CA ARG A 264 -6.39 -40.09 -8.25
C ARG A 264 -4.94 -40.27 -8.68
N ILE A 265 -3.97 -39.85 -7.87
CA ILE A 265 -2.54 -40.03 -8.16
C ILE A 265 -2.15 -41.51 -8.14
N ARG A 266 -2.65 -42.31 -7.17
CA ARG A 266 -2.45 -43.77 -7.16
C ARG A 266 -3.02 -44.44 -8.42
N GLN A 267 -4.21 -44.01 -8.86
CA GLN A 267 -4.82 -44.51 -10.10
C GLN A 267 -3.99 -44.13 -11.34
N LYS A 268 -3.57 -42.87 -11.46
CA LYS A 268 -2.74 -42.39 -12.59
C LYS A 268 -1.35 -43.03 -12.65
N THR A 269 -0.75 -43.34 -11.50
CA THR A 269 0.56 -44.01 -11.42
C THR A 269 0.45 -45.53 -11.54
N GLY A 270 -0.71 -46.11 -11.24
CA GLY A 270 -0.88 -47.57 -11.10
C GLY A 270 -0.23 -48.17 -9.86
N ARG A 271 0.30 -47.33 -8.95
CA ARG A 271 1.01 -47.73 -7.73
C ARG A 271 0.07 -47.62 -6.51
N LYS A 272 -0.53 -48.73 -6.09
CA LYS A 272 -1.39 -48.78 -4.89
C LYS A 272 -0.61 -48.57 -3.59
N ASP A 273 0.68 -48.91 -3.60
CA ASP A 273 1.64 -48.81 -2.51
C ASP A 273 2.25 -47.40 -2.35
N LEU A 274 1.94 -46.45 -3.25
CA LEU A 274 2.50 -45.10 -3.20
C LEU A 274 2.13 -44.41 -1.88
N ARG A 275 3.18 -44.02 -1.14
CA ARG A 275 3.08 -43.29 0.13
C ARG A 275 3.13 -41.79 -0.09
N PHE A 276 2.40 -41.05 0.73
CA PHE A 276 2.41 -39.58 0.73
C PHE A 276 3.04 -39.06 2.02
N ALA A 277 4.04 -38.19 1.89
CA ALA A 277 4.72 -37.55 3.00
C ALA A 277 4.32 -36.07 3.12
N ALA A 278 4.36 -35.52 4.34
CA ALA A 278 4.05 -34.12 4.61
C ALA A 278 5.12 -33.15 4.07
N ALA A 279 6.38 -33.61 3.98
CA ALA A 279 7.49 -32.84 3.46
C ALA A 279 8.41 -33.70 2.58
N PRO A 280 9.14 -33.09 1.63
CA PRO A 280 10.17 -33.79 0.85
C PRO A 280 11.26 -34.42 1.72
N PRO A 281 11.98 -35.45 1.25
CA PRO A 281 13.13 -36.00 1.94
C PRO A 281 14.17 -34.92 2.25
N GLN A 282 14.66 -34.89 3.50
CA GLN A 282 15.60 -33.87 3.96
C GLN A 282 17.01 -34.43 4.17
N ASN A 283 18.01 -33.58 3.98
CA ASN A 283 19.40 -33.79 4.33
C ASN A 283 19.89 -32.56 5.11
N ALA A 284 20.33 -32.75 6.36
CA ALA A 284 20.78 -31.68 7.25
C ALA A 284 19.78 -30.50 7.37
N GLY A 285 18.48 -30.79 7.47
CA GLY A 285 17.42 -29.78 7.60
C GLY A 285 16.99 -29.08 6.29
N THR A 286 17.58 -29.45 5.14
CA THR A 286 17.22 -28.91 3.82
C THR A 286 16.69 -30.00 2.89
N THR A 287 15.86 -29.66 1.90
CA THR A 287 15.34 -30.63 0.92
C THR A 287 16.46 -31.26 0.09
N ASP A 288 16.52 -32.59 0.04
CA ASP A 288 17.47 -33.32 -0.80
C ASP A 288 16.96 -33.42 -2.24
N TRP A 289 17.21 -32.37 -3.02
CA TRP A 289 16.81 -32.27 -4.44
C TRP A 289 17.36 -33.40 -5.31
N SER A 290 18.44 -34.07 -4.89
CA SER A 290 18.98 -35.21 -5.63
C SER A 290 18.04 -36.42 -5.64
N LEU A 291 17.02 -36.44 -4.77
CA LEU A 291 16.03 -37.51 -4.71
C LEU A 291 14.78 -37.21 -5.54
N LYS A 292 14.65 -36.00 -6.12
CA LYS A 292 13.50 -35.63 -6.95
C LYS A 292 13.43 -36.50 -8.21
N LEU A 293 12.21 -36.90 -8.56
CA LEU A 293 11.87 -37.61 -9.78
C LEU A 293 11.08 -36.69 -10.70
N ASP A 294 11.48 -36.66 -11.96
CA ASP A 294 10.74 -35.99 -13.04
C ASP A 294 10.08 -37.07 -13.91
N PRO A 295 8.82 -37.45 -13.63
CA PRO A 295 8.15 -38.51 -14.37
C PRO A 295 7.85 -38.09 -15.82
N ASP A 296 7.95 -39.05 -16.74
CA ASP A 296 7.58 -38.86 -18.16
C ASP A 296 6.05 -38.74 -18.28
N TYR A 297 5.58 -37.55 -18.69
CA TYR A 297 4.17 -37.25 -18.90
C TYR A 297 3.78 -37.56 -20.36
N ARG A 298 3.63 -38.83 -20.70
CA ARG A 298 3.16 -39.20 -22.05
C ARG A 298 1.68 -38.88 -22.23
N ALA A 299 1.34 -38.42 -23.44
CA ALA A 299 0.04 -37.91 -23.87
C ALA A 299 -1.16 -38.62 -23.20
N GLY A 300 -1.67 -37.99 -22.14
CA GLY A 300 -3.09 -38.01 -21.83
C GLY A 300 -3.61 -38.78 -20.62
N ARG A 301 -2.88 -39.65 -19.90
CA ARG A 301 -3.49 -40.27 -18.66
C ARG A 301 -2.62 -41.01 -17.64
N LYS A 302 -1.36 -41.41 -17.90
CA LYS A 302 -0.61 -42.29 -16.98
C LYS A 302 0.74 -41.69 -16.59
N ILE A 303 1.01 -41.59 -15.29
CA ILE A 303 2.30 -41.17 -14.73
C ILE A 303 3.16 -42.43 -14.61
N VAL A 304 4.25 -42.52 -15.36
CA VAL A 304 5.16 -43.68 -15.27
C VAL A 304 6.25 -43.36 -14.27
N LEU A 305 6.28 -44.12 -13.16
CA LEU A 305 7.31 -44.03 -12.13
C LEU A 305 8.25 -45.24 -12.20
N PRO A 306 9.55 -45.06 -11.94
CA PRO A 306 10.50 -46.17 -11.91
C PRO A 306 10.18 -47.17 -10.78
N ALA A 307 10.65 -48.40 -10.94
CA ALA A 307 10.52 -49.43 -9.92
C ALA A 307 11.42 -49.12 -8.71
N GLY A 308 10.87 -49.23 -7.49
CA GLY A 308 11.59 -49.00 -6.23
C GLY A 308 10.80 -48.13 -5.25
N ASP A 309 11.38 -47.87 -4.07
CA ASP A 309 10.70 -47.15 -2.98
C ASP A 309 10.63 -45.64 -3.24
N ILE A 310 9.42 -45.16 -3.52
CA ILE A 310 9.10 -43.78 -3.91
C ILE A 310 8.06 -43.23 -2.95
N VAL A 311 8.23 -41.96 -2.59
CA VAL A 311 7.27 -41.17 -1.83
C VAL A 311 6.79 -39.98 -2.68
N ALA A 312 5.53 -39.60 -2.52
CA ALA A 312 4.97 -38.40 -3.13
C ALA A 312 4.73 -37.33 -2.06
N THR A 313 4.84 -36.06 -2.45
CA THR A 313 4.46 -34.92 -1.61
C THR A 313 3.43 -34.09 -2.34
N ILE A 314 2.45 -33.56 -1.61
CA ILE A 314 1.41 -32.71 -2.16
C ILE A 314 1.54 -31.32 -1.54
N ALA A 315 1.61 -30.28 -2.37
CA ALA A 315 1.60 -28.89 -1.95
C ALA A 315 0.40 -28.18 -2.58
N ILE A 316 -0.25 -27.30 -1.79
CA ILE A 316 -1.29 -26.41 -2.29
C ILE A 316 -0.60 -25.06 -2.55
N ALA A 317 -0.67 -24.56 -3.78
CA ALA A 317 -0.16 -23.27 -4.19
C ALA A 317 -1.07 -22.13 -3.70
N ALA A 318 -0.59 -20.88 -3.71
CA ALA A 318 -1.36 -19.72 -3.24
C ALA A 318 -2.70 -19.52 -3.98
N ALA A 319 -2.76 -19.92 -5.25
CA ALA A 319 -3.97 -19.88 -6.08
C ALA A 319 -4.98 -20.99 -5.75
N GLY A 320 -4.63 -21.96 -4.89
CA GLY A 320 -5.44 -23.13 -4.58
C GLY A 320 -5.13 -24.36 -5.45
N ASP A 321 -4.23 -24.24 -6.43
CA ASP A 321 -3.79 -25.37 -7.26
C ASP A 321 -2.99 -26.39 -6.46
N VAL A 322 -3.09 -27.66 -6.84
CA VAL A 322 -2.38 -28.75 -6.17
C VAL A 322 -1.22 -29.23 -7.02
N GLU A 323 -0.02 -29.11 -6.47
CA GLU A 323 1.20 -29.67 -7.06
C GLU A 323 1.55 -30.99 -6.38
N THR A 324 1.88 -32.00 -7.18
CA THR A 324 2.35 -33.31 -6.68
C THR A 324 3.77 -33.56 -7.20
N SER A 325 4.70 -33.72 -6.27
CA SER A 325 6.09 -34.07 -6.57
C SER A 325 6.40 -35.49 -6.13
N PHE A 326 7.30 -36.17 -6.85
CA PHE A 326 7.72 -37.53 -6.56
C PHE A 326 9.19 -37.58 -6.19
N TRP A 327 9.54 -38.46 -5.27
CA TRP A 327 10.87 -38.55 -4.71
C TRP A 327 11.25 -40.00 -4.44
N TRP A 328 12.52 -40.34 -4.60
CA TRP A 328 13.06 -41.53 -3.97
C TRP A 328 12.93 -41.40 -2.44
N ALA A 329 12.46 -42.45 -1.77
CA ALA A 329 12.27 -42.42 -0.32
C ALA A 329 13.57 -42.17 0.47
N SER A 330 14.72 -42.53 -0.12
CA SER A 330 16.06 -42.26 0.42
C SER A 330 17.14 -42.38 -0.66
N ARG A 331 18.36 -41.91 -0.37
CA ARG A 331 19.54 -42.18 -1.21
C ARG A 331 19.81 -43.68 -1.40
N LYS A 332 19.44 -44.52 -0.43
CA LYS A 332 19.53 -45.98 -0.52
C LYS A 332 18.55 -46.52 -1.58
N ALA A 333 17.28 -46.07 -1.53
CA ALA A 333 16.27 -46.46 -2.52
C ALA A 333 16.68 -46.08 -3.95
N ARG A 334 17.22 -44.87 -4.16
CA ARG A 334 17.76 -44.44 -5.46
C ARG A 334 18.91 -45.33 -5.95
N LYS A 335 19.84 -45.69 -5.06
CA LYS A 335 20.98 -46.58 -5.38
C LYS A 335 20.52 -48.00 -5.70
N GLU A 336 19.51 -48.52 -5.00
CA GLU A 336 18.96 -49.86 -5.26
C GLU A 336 18.25 -49.91 -6.63
N ALA A 337 17.47 -48.89 -6.99
CA ALA A 337 16.82 -48.80 -8.29
C ALA A 337 17.82 -48.74 -9.45
N SER A 338 18.83 -47.86 -9.35
CA SER A 338 19.91 -47.77 -10.37
C SER A 338 20.76 -49.04 -10.47
N ARG A 339 20.90 -49.80 -9.38
CA ARG A 339 21.56 -51.12 -9.40
C ARG A 339 20.69 -52.16 -10.11
N ALA A 340 19.38 -52.13 -9.89
CA ALA A 340 18.41 -53.01 -10.54
C ALA A 340 18.33 -52.78 -12.07
N GLU A 341 18.34 -51.51 -12.51
CA GLU A 341 18.44 -51.13 -13.93
C GLU A 341 19.75 -51.63 -14.55
N ARG A 342 20.89 -51.42 -13.87
CA ARG A 342 22.21 -51.94 -14.31
C ARG A 342 22.31 -53.46 -14.33
N THR A 343 21.50 -54.20 -13.59
CA THR A 343 21.44 -55.66 -13.68
C THR A 343 20.55 -56.15 -14.82
N GLY A 344 19.53 -55.38 -15.22
CA GLY A 344 18.77 -55.65 -16.45
C GLY A 344 19.57 -55.35 -17.72
N ASP A 345 20.48 -54.37 -17.65
CA ASP A 345 21.40 -54.04 -18.75
C ASP A 345 22.63 -54.96 -18.80
N LYS A 346 22.89 -55.80 -17.78
CA LYS A 346 24.08 -56.67 -17.72
C LYS A 346 24.03 -57.92 -18.60
N ASP A 347 22.92 -58.18 -19.28
CA ASP A 347 22.87 -59.12 -20.41
C ASP A 347 23.36 -58.49 -21.73
N ALA A 348 23.68 -57.19 -21.73
CA ALA A 348 24.28 -56.48 -22.85
C ALA A 348 25.49 -55.64 -22.39
N ALA A 349 26.67 -55.93 -22.94
CA ALA A 349 27.92 -55.17 -22.79
C ALA A 349 28.73 -55.41 -21.50
N SER A 350 29.51 -56.50 -21.54
CA SER A 350 30.85 -56.53 -20.94
C SER A 350 31.80 -55.58 -21.68
N SER A 351 32.50 -54.69 -20.97
CA SER A 351 33.95 -54.43 -21.14
C SER A 351 34.39 -53.11 -20.49
N GLY A 352 35.30 -53.20 -19.50
CA GLY A 352 36.31 -52.19 -19.13
C GLY A 352 35.79 -50.86 -18.54
N ALA A 353 36.51 -50.11 -17.72
CA ALA A 353 37.73 -50.27 -16.95
C ALA A 353 37.68 -49.15 -15.90
N THR A 354 38.14 -49.40 -14.67
CA THR A 354 38.23 -48.40 -13.60
C THR A 354 39.38 -47.40 -13.88
N PRO A 355 39.27 -46.13 -13.43
CA PRO A 355 40.40 -45.61 -12.66
C PRO A 355 40.00 -44.74 -11.43
N VAL A 356 40.54 -45.18 -10.29
CA VAL A 356 41.30 -44.49 -9.23
C VAL A 356 41.22 -42.94 -9.09
N VAL A 357 40.98 -42.55 -7.83
CA VAL A 357 41.02 -41.23 -7.17
C VAL A 357 42.46 -40.75 -6.91
N PRO A 358 42.70 -39.43 -6.75
CA PRO A 358 43.51 -38.99 -5.61
C PRO A 358 42.80 -37.95 -4.74
N ALA A 359 43.12 -38.03 -3.44
CA ALA A 359 42.54 -37.29 -2.33
C ALA A 359 43.38 -36.06 -1.93
N THR A 360 42.84 -35.31 -0.96
CA THR A 360 43.45 -34.24 -0.10
C THR A 360 43.55 -32.85 -0.73
N GLY A 361 43.31 -31.72 -0.06
CA GLY A 361 42.88 -31.28 1.29
C GLY A 361 42.34 -29.83 1.11
N GLN A 362 41.84 -29.02 2.04
CA GLN A 362 41.82 -28.95 3.50
C GLN A 362 40.73 -27.89 3.87
N LYS A 363 40.22 -27.96 5.10
CA LYS A 363 39.16 -27.14 5.72
C LYS A 363 39.49 -25.64 5.81
N VAL A 364 38.46 -24.78 5.70
CA VAL A 364 38.29 -23.59 6.55
C VAL A 364 36.82 -23.47 6.97
N THR A 365 36.66 -23.18 8.26
CA THR A 365 35.46 -23.14 9.10
C THR A 365 34.65 -21.86 8.94
N GLY A 366 33.33 -21.97 9.05
CA GLY A 366 32.40 -20.84 9.16
C GLY A 366 30.98 -21.35 9.38
N ALA A 367 30.76 -22.01 10.51
CA ALA A 367 29.42 -22.27 11.02
C ALA A 367 29.01 -21.08 11.92
N ASP A 368 27.69 -20.83 11.93
CA ASP A 368 26.95 -20.22 13.03
C ASP A 368 26.86 -18.68 13.08
N ALA A 369 25.90 -18.14 12.33
CA ALA A 369 25.15 -16.95 12.74
C ALA A 369 23.76 -16.99 12.10
N PHE A 370 22.76 -17.52 12.83
CA PHE A 370 21.39 -16.99 13.01
C PHE A 370 20.57 -17.91 13.92
N GLY A 371 21.20 -18.41 14.98
CA GLY A 371 20.54 -18.98 16.15
C GLY A 371 21.20 -18.40 17.39
N ASP A 372 20.60 -17.35 17.97
CA ASP A 372 20.62 -17.02 19.40
C ASP A 372 20.12 -15.59 19.64
N TYR A 373 18.79 -15.40 19.54
CA TYR A 373 18.10 -14.17 19.95
C TYR A 373 17.89 -14.07 21.48
N THR A 374 18.47 -14.97 22.28
CA THR A 374 18.20 -15.08 23.73
C THR A 374 19.42 -14.86 24.63
N ALA A 375 20.64 -14.82 24.09
CA ALA A 375 21.87 -14.61 24.88
C ALA A 375 22.27 -13.12 25.03
N ALA A 376 21.94 -12.27 24.05
CA ALA A 376 22.29 -10.84 24.05
C ALA A 376 21.46 -10.01 25.05
N GLN A 377 20.32 -10.54 25.53
CA GLN A 377 19.44 -9.86 26.48
C GLN A 377 19.95 -9.97 27.92
N ALA A 378 20.69 -11.03 28.25
CA ALA A 378 21.29 -11.24 29.57
C ALA A 378 22.55 -10.38 29.80
N ALA A 379 23.22 -9.93 28.73
CA ALA A 379 24.40 -9.06 28.80
C ALA A 379 24.09 -7.56 28.96
N ARG A 380 22.81 -7.15 28.89
CA ARG A 380 22.37 -5.74 29.08
C ARG A 380 22.20 -5.33 30.55
N LEU A 381 22.48 -6.22 31.50
CA LEU A 381 22.50 -5.88 32.91
C LEU A 381 23.80 -5.14 33.30
N SER A 382 23.66 -3.81 33.40
CA SER A 382 24.46 -2.89 34.21
C SER A 382 25.94 -2.65 33.83
N ALA A 383 26.14 -1.82 32.81
CA ALA A 383 27.21 -0.83 32.83
C ALA A 383 26.60 0.55 32.54
N LYS A 384 26.66 1.46 33.52
CA LYS A 384 26.38 2.88 33.27
C LYS A 384 27.57 3.47 32.51
N ASP A 385 27.31 4.28 31.51
CA ASP A 385 28.35 5.01 30.78
C ASP A 385 28.96 6.15 31.62
N GLU A 386 29.93 6.88 31.05
CA GLU A 386 30.63 8.01 31.68
C GLU A 386 29.67 9.11 32.22
N HIS A 387 28.43 9.14 31.73
CA HIS A 387 27.41 10.12 32.09
C HIS A 387 26.31 9.54 32.99
N GLY A 388 26.49 8.32 33.50
CA GLY A 388 25.57 7.69 34.45
C GLY A 388 24.30 7.13 33.82
N LEU A 389 24.23 7.03 32.48
CA LEU A 389 23.06 6.57 31.75
C LEU A 389 23.17 5.08 31.41
N THR A 390 22.01 4.41 31.37
CA THR A 390 21.89 3.06 30.79
C THR A 390 21.83 3.15 29.27
N ALA A 391 22.00 2.04 28.56
CA ALA A 391 21.85 2.00 27.10
C ALA A 391 20.49 2.56 26.62
N ASP A 392 19.41 2.23 27.34
CA ASP A 392 18.07 2.76 27.07
C ASP A 392 17.97 4.25 27.41
N GLY A 393 18.57 4.69 28.52
CA GLY A 393 18.66 6.11 28.89
C GLY A 393 19.41 6.94 27.86
N LEU A 394 20.52 6.43 27.33
CA LEU A 394 21.29 7.06 26.26
C LEU A 394 20.46 7.15 24.96
N GLN A 395 19.66 6.12 24.65
CA GLN A 395 18.77 6.13 23.49
C GLN A 395 17.63 7.15 23.63
N ILE A 396 17.10 7.34 24.85
CA ILE A 396 16.12 8.40 25.17
C ILE A 396 16.76 9.77 24.95
N VAL A 397 17.96 10.01 25.49
CA VAL A 397 18.68 11.29 25.31
C VAL A 397 18.97 11.57 23.84
N ARG A 398 19.40 10.57 23.06
CA ARG A 398 19.57 10.70 21.60
C ARG A 398 18.26 11.09 20.91
N SER A 399 17.13 10.53 21.34
CA SER A 399 15.81 10.85 20.79
C SER A 399 15.36 12.27 21.12
N LEU A 400 15.58 12.72 22.36
CA LEU A 400 15.30 14.10 22.78
C LEU A 400 16.14 15.12 22.01
N ARG A 401 17.44 14.87 21.85
CA ARG A 401 18.33 15.74 21.06
C ARG A 401 17.88 15.88 19.61
N ARG A 402 17.44 14.78 18.97
CA ARG A 402 16.85 14.83 17.63
C ARG A 402 15.58 15.69 17.58
N MET A 403 14.70 15.58 18.58
CA MET A 403 13.48 16.39 18.64
C MET A 403 13.77 17.88 18.81
N MET A 404 14.74 18.23 19.65
CA MET A 404 15.17 19.63 19.83
C MET A 404 15.75 20.19 18.52
N LEU A 405 16.61 19.44 17.84
CA LEU A 405 17.17 19.84 16.54
C LEU A 405 16.09 20.02 15.47
N ARG A 406 15.07 19.14 15.43
CA ARG A 406 13.91 19.30 14.53
C ARG A 406 13.21 20.64 14.75
N ASN A 407 13.04 21.07 15.99
CA ASN A 407 12.43 22.37 16.29
C ASN A 407 13.34 23.52 15.85
N VAL A 408 14.64 23.45 16.10
CA VAL A 408 15.61 24.46 15.64
C VAL A 408 15.53 24.66 14.13
N LEU A 409 15.49 23.57 13.35
CA LEU A 409 15.39 23.62 11.89
C LEU A 409 14.08 24.24 11.39
N VAL A 410 12.98 24.12 12.15
CA VAL A 410 11.68 24.72 11.81
C VAL A 410 11.63 26.22 12.11
N PHE A 411 12.34 26.67 13.15
CA PHE A 411 12.35 28.08 13.57
C PHE A 411 13.46 28.92 12.91
N GLU A 412 14.22 28.36 11.96
CA GLU A 412 15.21 29.09 11.16
C GLU A 412 14.57 29.65 9.88
N PRO A 413 14.32 30.97 9.78
CA PRO A 413 13.52 31.56 8.71
C PRO A 413 14.22 31.57 7.33
N SER A 414 15.52 31.31 7.25
CA SER A 414 16.32 31.28 6.01
C SER A 414 16.53 29.89 5.41
N GLY A 415 16.13 28.81 6.08
CA GLY A 415 15.86 27.47 5.53
C GLY A 415 16.89 26.73 4.66
N THR A 416 18.09 27.27 4.38
CA THR A 416 19.05 26.63 3.47
C THR A 416 19.74 25.43 4.11
N VAL A 417 20.14 25.50 5.38
CA VAL A 417 20.88 24.42 6.05
C VAL A 417 20.06 23.13 6.19
N ALA A 418 18.76 23.25 6.45
CA ALA A 418 17.85 22.09 6.51
C ALA A 418 17.71 21.41 5.14
N ARG A 419 17.54 22.21 4.08
CA ARG A 419 17.47 21.75 2.68
C ARG A 419 18.79 21.16 2.23
N ASP A 420 19.90 21.82 2.54
CA ASP A 420 21.27 21.42 2.21
C ASP A 420 21.63 20.10 2.90
N TYR A 421 21.30 19.94 4.18
CA TYR A 421 21.46 18.67 4.90
C TYR A 421 20.64 17.53 4.27
N LEU A 422 19.39 17.82 3.86
CA LEU A 422 18.55 16.83 3.19
C LEU A 422 19.15 16.40 1.84
N ILE A 423 19.57 17.35 1.01
CA ILE A 423 20.16 17.05 -0.31
C ILE A 423 21.49 16.29 -0.12
N TRP A 424 22.37 16.78 0.74
CA TRP A 424 23.65 16.15 1.07
C TRP A 424 23.49 14.70 1.53
N SER A 425 22.60 14.45 2.50
CA SER A 425 22.43 13.13 3.10
C SER A 425 21.90 12.11 2.10
N LEU A 426 20.95 12.51 1.26
CA LEU A 426 20.35 11.65 0.24
C LEU A 426 21.33 11.36 -0.90
N LEU A 427 22.08 12.36 -1.38
CA LEU A 427 23.07 12.13 -2.43
C LEU A 427 24.21 11.21 -1.99
N ARG A 428 24.71 11.35 -0.76
CA ARG A 428 25.75 10.44 -0.24
C ARG A 428 25.25 9.00 -0.12
N GLN A 429 23.96 8.81 0.13
CA GLN A 429 23.35 7.50 0.16
C GLN A 429 23.19 6.90 -1.24
N GLU A 430 22.76 7.68 -2.23
CA GLU A 430 22.51 7.19 -3.59
C GLU A 430 23.80 7.02 -4.41
N LEU A 431 24.76 7.92 -4.27
CA LEU A 431 25.98 7.96 -5.10
C LEU A 431 27.25 7.58 -4.33
N GLY A 432 27.24 7.63 -2.99
CA GLY A 432 28.46 7.63 -2.19
C GLY A 432 29.05 6.26 -1.85
N GLY A 433 28.38 5.14 -2.20
CA GLY A 433 28.88 3.78 -1.94
C GLY A 433 29.18 3.43 -0.47
N ALA A 434 28.92 4.35 0.47
CA ALA A 434 29.18 4.20 1.89
C ALA A 434 28.14 3.27 2.52
N SER A 435 28.56 2.51 3.52
CA SER A 435 27.67 1.56 4.18
C SER A 435 26.60 2.31 4.97
N GLN A 436 25.43 1.70 5.18
CA GLN A 436 24.33 2.25 5.99
C GLN A 436 24.77 2.70 7.41
N GLN A 437 25.95 2.25 7.87
CA GLN A 437 26.50 2.58 9.17
C GLN A 437 27.16 3.97 9.22
N ASP A 438 27.56 4.56 8.08
CA ASP A 438 28.43 5.75 8.05
C ASP A 438 27.66 7.09 8.05
N THR A 439 26.41 7.11 7.57
CA THR A 439 25.64 8.35 7.39
C THR A 439 24.44 8.51 8.33
N GLY A 440 24.11 7.47 9.11
CA GLY A 440 23.01 7.50 10.10
C GLY A 440 21.61 7.81 9.51
N THR A 441 21.46 7.78 8.19
CA THR A 441 20.25 8.12 7.45
C THR A 441 19.63 6.83 6.90
N ARG A 442 18.31 6.68 7.08
CA ARG A 442 17.57 5.60 6.42
C ARG A 442 17.29 6.02 4.98
N PRO A 443 17.37 5.09 4.01
CA PRO A 443 16.99 5.37 2.64
C PRO A 443 15.62 6.01 2.50
N ILE A 444 15.55 7.19 1.87
CA ILE A 444 14.37 7.51 1.07
C ILE A 444 14.41 6.52 -0.09
N ALA A 445 13.70 5.40 0.07
CA ALA A 445 13.61 4.23 -0.81
C ALA A 445 14.95 3.83 -1.47
N SER A 446 15.62 2.88 -0.83
CA SER A 446 16.73 2.15 -1.41
C SER A 446 16.34 1.57 -2.76
N HIS A 447 17.35 1.49 -3.64
CA HIS A 447 17.46 0.65 -4.84
C HIS A 447 17.23 1.37 -6.18
N TRP A 448 18.30 1.99 -6.69
CA TRP A 448 18.55 2.10 -8.14
C TRP A 448 18.65 0.73 -8.84
N THR A 449 18.78 -0.35 -8.08
CA THR A 449 18.88 -1.72 -8.59
C THR A 449 17.90 -2.63 -7.84
N ALA A 450 16.80 -2.99 -8.51
CA ALA A 450 15.78 -3.95 -8.12
C ALA A 450 14.59 -3.44 -7.27
N ARG A 451 13.68 -2.74 -7.94
CA ARG A 451 12.30 -3.24 -8.09
C ARG A 451 12.00 -3.41 -9.58
N ASP A 452 11.26 -4.47 -9.91
CA ASP A 452 10.93 -4.99 -11.25
C ASP A 452 10.02 -4.06 -12.09
N ASP A 453 10.34 -2.76 -12.14
CA ASP A 453 9.34 -1.74 -12.44
C ASP A 453 9.70 -0.88 -13.67
N GLU A 454 10.99 -0.68 -13.98
CA GLU A 454 11.40 -0.29 -15.33
C GLU A 454 11.98 -1.52 -16.02
N PRO A 455 11.54 -1.84 -17.25
CA PRO A 455 12.16 -2.90 -18.02
C PRO A 455 13.49 -2.36 -18.56
N ALA A 456 14.49 -2.25 -17.68
CA ALA A 456 15.82 -1.76 -18.01
C ALA A 456 16.38 -2.47 -19.25
N ASP A 457 16.08 -3.76 -19.39
CA ASP A 457 16.44 -4.54 -20.57
C ASP A 457 15.75 -4.10 -21.87
N LEU A 458 14.53 -3.56 -21.81
CA LEU A 458 13.78 -3.06 -22.97
C LEU A 458 14.19 -1.66 -23.42
N VAL A 459 14.64 -0.80 -22.49
CA VAL A 459 14.95 0.62 -22.78
C VAL A 459 16.44 0.90 -22.96
N ARG A 460 17.31 -0.02 -22.54
CA ARG A 460 18.78 0.13 -22.59
C ARG A 460 19.32 0.53 -23.96
N ASP A 461 18.86 -0.15 -25.01
CA ASP A 461 19.34 0.08 -26.37
C ASP A 461 18.91 1.47 -26.87
N PHE A 462 17.77 1.99 -26.41
CA PHE A 462 17.31 3.33 -26.72
C PHE A 462 18.11 4.40 -25.97
N PHE A 463 18.41 4.19 -24.70
CA PHE A 463 19.22 5.15 -23.94
C PHE A 463 20.69 5.19 -24.37
N ALA A 464 21.23 4.10 -24.90
CA ALA A 464 22.61 4.07 -25.40
C ALA A 464 22.83 4.99 -26.63
N GLU A 465 21.78 5.21 -27.42
CA GLU A 465 21.81 5.98 -28.67
C GLU A 465 21.50 7.48 -28.47
N GLU A 466 20.90 7.87 -27.34
CA GLU A 466 20.35 9.22 -27.14
C GLU A 466 21.25 10.11 -26.26
N LEU A 467 21.33 11.40 -26.62
CA LEU A 467 22.15 12.39 -25.93
C LEU A 467 21.68 12.64 -24.48
N VAL A 468 20.38 12.53 -24.21
CA VAL A 468 19.77 12.69 -22.88
C VAL A 468 20.40 11.80 -21.81
N ALA A 469 20.69 10.54 -22.15
CA ALA A 469 21.28 9.58 -21.21
C ALA A 469 22.74 9.95 -20.91
N ARG A 470 23.51 10.32 -21.94
CA ARG A 470 24.91 10.75 -21.77
C ARG A 470 25.01 12.05 -20.98
N SER A 471 24.14 13.02 -21.24
CA SER A 471 24.07 14.26 -20.48
C SER A 471 23.74 14.01 -19.01
N TRP A 472 22.81 13.10 -18.72
CA TRP A 472 22.49 12.69 -17.36
C TRP A 472 23.69 12.03 -16.66
N ASP A 473 24.37 11.09 -17.31
CA ASP A 473 25.55 10.41 -16.76
C ASP A 473 26.67 11.41 -16.41
N VAL A 474 26.89 12.42 -17.25
CA VAL A 474 27.85 13.50 -16.99
C VAL A 474 27.46 14.31 -15.76
N MET A 475 26.19 14.66 -15.59
CA MET A 475 25.71 15.42 -14.42
C MET A 475 25.82 14.61 -13.13
N VAL A 476 25.48 13.31 -13.17
CA VAL A 476 25.66 12.39 -12.04
C VAL A 476 27.14 12.22 -11.68
N ALA A 477 28.01 12.02 -12.67
CA ALA A 477 29.45 11.92 -12.45
C ALA A 477 30.04 13.23 -11.91
N GLY A 478 29.57 14.38 -12.41
CA GLY A 478 29.91 15.71 -11.91
C GLY A 478 29.59 15.84 -10.43
N ALA A 479 28.35 15.55 -10.02
CA ALA A 479 27.94 15.58 -8.63
C ALA A 479 28.74 14.58 -7.75
N ALA A 480 28.98 13.36 -8.23
CA ALA A 480 29.76 12.35 -7.51
C ALA A 480 31.25 12.73 -7.34
N SER A 481 31.77 13.61 -8.19
CA SER A 481 33.16 14.04 -8.15
C SER A 481 33.45 15.17 -7.16
N LEU A 482 32.39 15.82 -6.64
CA LEU A 482 32.49 16.98 -5.75
C LEU A 482 33.21 16.65 -4.42
N PRO A 483 33.88 17.63 -3.79
CA PRO A 483 34.74 17.37 -2.63
C PRO A 483 34.05 16.65 -1.47
N PHE A 484 32.79 17.02 -1.16
CA PHE A 484 32.04 16.44 -0.05
C PHE A 484 31.76 14.94 -0.20
N MET A 485 31.74 14.42 -1.44
CA MET A 485 31.52 13.00 -1.74
C MET A 485 32.74 12.14 -1.42
N LYS A 486 33.93 12.75 -1.45
CA LYS A 486 35.21 12.08 -1.18
C LYS A 486 35.62 12.16 0.30
N GLU A 487 34.93 12.97 1.10
CA GLU A 487 35.25 13.19 2.51
C GLU A 487 34.66 12.08 3.41
N PRO A 488 35.49 11.25 4.06
CA PRO A 488 35.02 10.17 4.91
C PRO A 488 34.36 10.64 6.21
N ASP A 489 34.78 11.78 6.80
CA ASP A 489 34.16 12.29 8.02
C ASP A 489 32.80 12.93 7.72
N PRO A 490 31.69 12.47 8.33
CA PRO A 490 30.36 12.99 8.01
C PRO A 490 30.18 14.47 8.32
N ALA A 491 30.83 14.98 9.37
CA ALA A 491 30.71 16.38 9.77
C ALA A 491 31.51 17.30 8.83
N ALA A 492 32.76 16.93 8.52
CA ALA A 492 33.60 17.63 7.55
C ALA A 492 32.99 17.57 6.14
N SER A 493 32.38 16.46 5.77
CA SER A 493 31.66 16.33 4.50
C SER A 493 30.45 17.25 4.42
N LEU A 494 29.62 17.31 5.45
CA LEU A 494 28.49 18.24 5.48
C LEU A 494 28.98 19.70 5.40
N ALA A 495 30.05 20.03 6.13
CA ALA A 495 30.65 21.36 6.05
C ALA A 495 31.18 21.66 4.63
N SER A 496 31.80 20.67 3.97
CA SER A 496 32.26 20.78 2.58
C SER A 496 31.11 21.00 1.60
N TYR A 497 29.94 20.37 1.80
CA TYR A 497 28.77 20.59 0.97
C TYR A 497 28.17 21.98 1.18
N VAL A 498 28.04 22.41 2.44
CA VAL A 498 27.50 23.73 2.79
C VAL A 498 28.37 24.86 2.21
N ALA A 499 29.67 24.62 2.04
CA ALA A 499 30.63 25.56 1.47
C ALA A 499 30.68 25.59 -0.08
N LEU A 500 29.97 24.69 -0.78
CA LEU A 500 29.86 24.72 -2.24
C LEU A 500 29.18 26.01 -2.70
N ASP A 501 29.43 26.39 -3.95
CA ASP A 501 28.70 27.50 -4.55
C ASP A 501 27.26 27.10 -4.89
N GLU A 502 26.41 28.10 -5.16
CA GLU A 502 24.99 27.84 -5.46
C GLU A 502 24.80 27.04 -6.76
N SER A 503 25.72 27.13 -7.73
CA SER A 503 25.63 26.37 -8.98
C SER A 503 25.84 24.87 -8.73
N GLU A 504 26.85 24.52 -7.92
CA GLU A 504 27.15 23.15 -7.50
C GLU A 504 26.03 22.59 -6.62
N LYS A 505 25.46 23.40 -5.71
CA LYS A 505 24.30 23.00 -4.91
C LYS A 505 23.05 22.78 -5.76
N ASN A 506 22.83 23.60 -6.78
CA ASN A 506 21.74 23.43 -7.74
C ASN A 506 21.92 22.18 -8.60
N LEU A 507 23.15 21.86 -9.02
CA LEU A 507 23.48 20.61 -9.69
C LEU A 507 23.13 19.41 -8.80
N CYS A 508 23.55 19.44 -7.53
CA CYS A 508 23.22 18.40 -6.55
C CYS A 508 21.70 18.23 -6.36
N ALA A 509 20.96 19.32 -6.19
CA ALA A 509 19.51 19.30 -6.06
C ALA A 509 18.82 18.72 -7.31
N GLY A 510 19.29 19.12 -8.51
CA GLY A 510 18.78 18.66 -9.79
C GLY A 510 19.01 17.16 -10.02
N VAL A 511 20.23 16.67 -9.72
CA VAL A 511 20.54 15.23 -9.77
C VAL A 511 19.61 14.46 -8.82
N LEU A 512 19.49 14.89 -7.55
CA LEU A 512 18.63 14.20 -6.59
C LEU A 512 17.14 14.19 -7.02
N ALA A 513 16.64 15.29 -7.58
CA ALA A 513 15.28 15.36 -8.11
C ALA A 513 15.07 14.40 -9.27
N GLY A 514 16.00 14.31 -10.23
CA GLY A 514 15.91 13.36 -11.34
C GLY A 514 15.98 11.90 -10.89
N LEU A 515 16.79 11.55 -9.88
CA LEU A 515 16.76 10.21 -9.27
C LEU A 515 15.38 9.89 -8.66
N ALA A 516 14.67 10.89 -8.14
CA ALA A 516 13.34 10.70 -7.56
C ALA A 516 12.23 10.53 -8.61
N LEU A 517 12.38 11.10 -9.81
CA LEU A 517 11.40 10.99 -10.92
C LEU A 517 11.23 9.56 -11.45
N ILE A 518 12.21 8.69 -11.26
CA ILE A 518 12.10 7.26 -11.62
C ILE A 518 10.93 6.59 -10.85
N ARG A 519 10.57 7.08 -9.67
CA ARG A 519 9.49 6.52 -8.85
C ARG A 519 8.09 6.69 -9.46
N SER A 520 7.94 7.58 -10.42
CA SER A 520 6.69 7.82 -11.14
C SER A 520 6.60 7.07 -12.47
N ALA A 521 7.57 6.20 -12.80
CA ALA A 521 7.58 5.39 -14.02
C ALA A 521 6.39 4.40 -14.12
N ASN A 522 5.78 4.01 -13.00
CA ASN A 522 4.64 3.09 -12.94
C ASN A 522 3.27 3.75 -12.86
N VAL A 523 3.19 5.08 -12.93
CA VAL A 523 1.89 5.77 -12.90
C VAL A 523 1.08 5.32 -14.14
N PRO A 524 -0.21 4.98 -14.02
CA PRO A 524 -1.01 4.60 -15.18
C PRO A 524 -1.05 5.70 -16.24
N GLY A 525 -0.67 5.37 -17.48
CA GLY A 525 -0.54 6.32 -18.58
C GLY A 525 0.90 6.82 -18.74
N TRP A 526 1.16 7.58 -19.81
CA TRP A 526 2.52 8.07 -20.14
C TRP A 526 2.75 9.54 -19.75
N ARG A 527 1.68 10.29 -19.43
CA ARG A 527 1.76 11.67 -18.92
C ARG A 527 1.52 11.70 -17.42
N VAL A 528 2.39 12.40 -16.71
CA VAL A 528 2.25 12.67 -15.27
C VAL A 528 2.09 14.17 -15.11
N ALA A 529 0.89 14.63 -14.72
CA ALA A 529 0.57 16.06 -14.62
C ALA A 529 1.52 16.85 -13.71
N ALA A 530 2.09 16.20 -12.69
CA ALA A 530 3.10 16.80 -11.84
C ALA A 530 4.44 17.03 -12.57
N HIS A 531 4.82 16.16 -13.52
CA HIS A 531 6.01 16.36 -14.36
C HIS A 531 5.78 17.49 -15.36
N ASP A 532 4.60 17.55 -15.96
CA ASP A 532 4.22 18.66 -16.86
C ASP A 532 4.32 20.00 -16.13
N LYS A 533 3.79 20.07 -14.89
CA LYS A 533 3.89 21.29 -14.07
C LYS A 533 5.33 21.60 -13.64
N MET A 534 6.13 20.57 -13.36
CA MET A 534 7.54 20.74 -13.01
C MET A 534 8.34 21.30 -14.20
N ALA A 535 8.11 20.78 -15.41
CA ALA A 535 8.74 21.28 -16.63
C ALA A 535 8.37 22.75 -16.88
N GLU A 536 7.09 23.13 -16.70
CA GLU A 536 6.64 24.53 -16.78
C GLU A 536 7.37 25.42 -15.76
N LEU A 537 7.42 25.01 -14.49
CA LEU A 537 8.09 25.77 -13.42
C LEU A 537 9.60 25.87 -13.61
N ALA A 538 10.22 24.90 -14.29
CA ALA A 538 11.62 24.89 -14.64
C ALA A 538 11.94 25.70 -15.91
N GLY A 539 10.93 26.27 -16.58
CA GLY A 539 11.11 26.98 -17.85
C GLY A 539 11.45 26.06 -19.03
N GLY A 540 11.06 24.79 -18.96
CA GLY A 540 11.28 23.82 -20.02
C GLY A 540 10.55 24.20 -21.31
N SER A 541 11.15 23.92 -22.45
CA SER A 541 10.56 24.17 -23.76
C SER A 541 10.90 23.04 -24.73
N ASP A 542 10.11 22.88 -25.79
CA ASP A 542 10.41 21.91 -26.84
C ASP A 542 11.79 22.21 -27.48
N ALA A 543 12.22 23.48 -27.54
CA ALA A 543 13.56 23.87 -28.00
C ALA A 543 14.67 23.35 -27.09
N MET A 544 14.48 23.37 -25.77
CA MET A 544 15.42 22.80 -24.81
C MET A 544 15.44 21.27 -24.88
N LEU A 545 14.28 20.62 -24.97
CA LEU A 545 14.18 19.16 -25.03
C LEU A 545 14.85 18.58 -26.29
N ARG A 546 14.80 19.29 -27.42
CA ARG A 546 15.48 18.91 -28.68
C ARG A 546 17.00 18.88 -28.56
N GLN A 547 17.57 19.62 -27.62
CA GLN A 547 19.02 19.56 -27.37
C GLN A 547 19.44 18.23 -26.75
N TYR A 548 18.49 17.47 -26.20
CA TYR A 548 18.76 16.22 -25.49
C TYR A 548 18.18 14.99 -26.21
N TRP A 549 17.28 15.16 -27.18
CA TRP A 549 16.63 14.06 -27.87
C TRP A 549 16.46 14.31 -29.36
N GLN A 550 16.71 13.29 -30.18
CA GLN A 550 16.49 13.31 -31.63
C GLN A 550 15.77 12.04 -32.10
N PRO A 551 15.03 12.07 -33.21
CA PRO A 551 14.37 10.88 -33.74
C PRO A 551 15.39 9.84 -34.23
N SER A 552 15.53 8.74 -33.48
CA SER A 552 16.41 7.63 -33.87
C SER A 552 15.69 6.56 -34.72
N PRO A 553 16.40 5.82 -35.60
CA PRO A 553 15.83 4.68 -36.32
C PRO A 553 15.30 3.59 -35.39
N ALA A 554 15.95 3.39 -34.24
CA ALA A 554 15.48 2.48 -33.19
C ALA A 554 14.12 2.93 -32.67
N PHE A 555 13.98 4.20 -32.25
CA PHE A 555 12.70 4.77 -31.79
C PHE A 555 11.59 4.62 -32.84
N LEU A 556 11.88 4.94 -34.10
CA LEU A 556 10.87 4.83 -35.15
C LEU A 556 10.45 3.40 -35.46
N SER A 557 11.32 2.41 -35.22
CA SER A 557 10.99 0.99 -35.41
C SER A 557 9.88 0.50 -34.47
N LEU A 558 9.64 1.20 -33.36
CA LEU A 558 8.53 0.91 -32.43
C LEU A 558 7.16 1.11 -33.07
N PHE A 559 7.07 1.93 -34.12
CA PHE A 559 5.82 2.25 -34.78
C PHE A 559 5.55 1.30 -35.96
N PRO A 560 4.28 0.91 -36.19
CA PRO A 560 3.90 0.19 -37.40
C PRO A 560 4.33 0.93 -38.66
N LYS A 561 4.65 0.18 -39.72
CA LYS A 561 5.14 0.73 -41.00
C LYS A 561 4.32 1.92 -41.51
N MET A 562 2.99 1.82 -41.42
CA MET A 562 2.07 2.88 -41.85
C MET A 562 2.24 4.17 -41.04
N LYS A 563 2.49 4.07 -39.73
CA LYS A 563 2.64 5.24 -38.87
C LYS A 563 3.98 5.95 -39.09
N ARG A 564 5.06 5.20 -39.36
CA ARG A 564 6.35 5.78 -39.79
C ARG A 564 6.21 6.57 -41.09
N LEU A 565 5.47 6.03 -42.06
CA LEU A 565 5.17 6.70 -43.32
C LEU A 565 4.35 7.97 -43.10
N GLU A 566 3.31 7.91 -42.27
CA GLU A 566 2.47 9.06 -41.90
C GLU A 566 3.29 10.18 -41.25
N LEU A 567 4.20 9.84 -40.34
CA LEU A 567 5.08 10.81 -39.67
C LEU A 567 6.06 11.48 -40.64
N ALA A 568 6.65 10.73 -41.57
CA ALA A 568 7.64 11.26 -42.50
C ALA A 568 7.03 12.01 -43.69
N GLN A 569 5.81 11.67 -44.10
CA GLN A 569 5.15 12.21 -45.30
C GLN A 569 5.16 13.75 -45.41
N PRO A 570 4.93 14.53 -44.33
CA PRO A 570 4.92 15.99 -44.41
C PRO A 570 6.30 16.61 -44.67
N HIS A 571 7.37 15.85 -44.42
CA HIS A 571 8.75 16.33 -44.39
C HIS A 571 9.59 15.83 -45.57
N VAL A 572 8.99 15.10 -46.51
CA VAL A 572 9.66 14.53 -47.67
C VAL A 572 8.92 14.94 -48.93
N ASP A 573 9.66 15.25 -49.99
CA ASP A 573 9.04 15.57 -51.27
C ASP A 573 8.25 14.37 -51.83
N ALA A 574 7.18 14.68 -52.58
CA ALA A 574 6.23 13.68 -53.04
C ALA A 574 6.84 12.63 -53.99
N ASP A 575 7.92 12.97 -54.71
CA ASP A 575 8.55 12.06 -55.65
C ASP A 575 9.47 11.06 -54.93
N SER A 576 10.25 11.53 -53.95
CA SER A 576 11.06 10.69 -53.07
C SER A 576 10.20 9.75 -52.21
N PHE A 577 9.08 10.24 -51.67
CA PHE A 577 8.21 9.48 -50.77
C PHE A 577 7.48 8.30 -51.46
N ARG A 578 7.22 8.37 -52.78
CA ARG A 578 6.50 7.31 -53.53
C ARG A 578 7.14 5.91 -53.42
N ALA A 579 8.47 5.85 -53.26
CA ALA A 579 9.19 4.59 -53.14
C ALA A 579 9.18 4.02 -51.71
N TRP A 580 8.87 4.84 -50.70
CA TRP A 580 9.02 4.49 -49.29
C TRP A 580 8.10 3.36 -48.80
N PRO A 581 6.85 3.22 -49.27
CA PRO A 581 6.01 2.08 -48.91
C PRO A 581 6.60 0.71 -49.28
N LYS A 582 7.54 0.68 -50.24
CA LYS A 582 8.21 -0.54 -50.70
C LYS A 582 9.55 -0.79 -50.01
N LEU A 583 10.03 0.13 -49.17
CA LEU A 583 11.30 -0.04 -48.48
C LEU A 583 11.23 -1.21 -47.45
N PRO A 584 12.36 -1.93 -47.27
CA PRO A 584 12.54 -2.84 -46.14
C PRO A 584 12.42 -2.10 -44.81
N ASP A 585 12.00 -2.82 -43.76
CA ASP A 585 11.62 -2.21 -42.48
C ASP A 585 12.73 -1.37 -41.84
N LYS A 586 13.95 -1.94 -41.76
CA LYS A 586 15.14 -1.24 -41.24
C LYS A 586 15.50 0.00 -42.04
N THR A 587 15.40 -0.07 -43.37
CA THR A 587 15.71 1.04 -44.28
C THR A 587 14.67 2.15 -44.16
N LEU A 588 13.40 1.79 -43.98
CA LEU A 588 12.33 2.76 -43.76
C LEU A 588 12.52 3.52 -42.45
N SER A 589 12.87 2.85 -41.35
CA SER A 589 13.11 3.54 -40.07
C SER A 589 14.28 4.52 -40.16
N GLY A 590 15.36 4.16 -40.85
CA GLY A 590 16.49 5.07 -41.09
C GLY A 590 16.11 6.28 -41.96
N ALA A 591 15.37 6.04 -43.03
CA ALA A 591 14.90 7.11 -43.91
C ALA A 591 13.94 8.07 -43.19
N ALA A 592 13.00 7.52 -42.41
CA ALA A 592 12.05 8.31 -41.63
C ALA A 592 12.74 9.12 -40.52
N ALA A 593 13.78 8.57 -39.86
CA ALA A 593 14.57 9.29 -38.86
C ALA A 593 15.23 10.52 -39.48
N GLY A 594 15.93 10.33 -40.60
CA GLY A 594 16.59 11.43 -41.31
C GLY A 594 15.59 12.49 -41.80
N ALA A 595 14.41 12.11 -42.28
CA ALA A 595 13.40 13.08 -42.70
C ALA A 595 12.84 13.92 -41.53
N LEU A 596 12.67 13.33 -40.35
CA LEU A 596 12.18 14.03 -39.16
C LEU A 596 13.27 14.91 -38.53
N GLU A 597 14.53 14.49 -38.60
CA GLU A 597 15.69 15.28 -38.19
C GLU A 597 15.86 16.55 -39.04
N HIS A 598 15.53 16.49 -40.34
CA HIS A 598 15.68 17.61 -41.28
C HIS A 598 14.37 18.37 -41.54
N ALA A 599 13.32 18.10 -40.77
CA ALA A 599 12.02 18.75 -40.90
C ALA A 599 12.11 20.26 -40.58
N GLU A 600 11.47 21.11 -41.39
CA GLU A 600 11.33 22.54 -41.05
C GLU A 600 10.62 22.69 -39.70
N GLY A 601 11.36 23.15 -38.68
CA GLY A 601 10.88 23.35 -37.31
C GLY A 601 11.31 22.30 -36.27
N ASP A 602 12.29 21.43 -36.58
CA ASP A 602 12.83 20.38 -35.69
C ASP A 602 11.73 19.58 -35.01
N TRP A 603 11.25 18.55 -35.70
CA TRP A 603 10.12 17.75 -35.24
C TRP A 603 10.40 17.04 -33.90
N MET A 604 9.47 17.13 -32.95
CA MET A 604 9.47 16.36 -31.69
C MET A 604 8.17 15.56 -31.57
N HIS A 605 8.27 14.32 -31.09
CA HIS A 605 7.07 13.50 -30.91
C HIS A 605 6.18 14.09 -29.80
N PRO A 606 4.85 14.25 -29.99
CA PRO A 606 3.94 14.82 -28.98
C PRO A 606 3.88 14.07 -27.64
N ALA A 607 4.41 12.84 -27.63
CA ALA A 607 4.55 12.06 -26.40
C ALA A 607 5.73 12.48 -25.51
N LEU A 608 6.66 13.26 -26.06
CA LEU A 608 7.86 13.74 -25.36
C LEU A 608 7.73 15.23 -24.96
N THR A 609 6.61 15.87 -25.30
CA THR A 609 6.31 17.25 -24.93
C THR A 609 5.57 17.32 -23.60
N PHE A 610 5.88 18.32 -22.77
CA PHE A 610 5.26 18.54 -21.45
C PHE A 610 4.13 19.58 -21.47
N ASN A 611 3.61 19.92 -22.65
CA ASN A 611 2.53 20.91 -22.83
C ASN A 611 2.87 22.29 -22.24
N VAL A 612 4.16 22.65 -22.21
CA VAL A 612 4.63 23.98 -21.82
C VAL A 612 4.39 24.93 -23.00
N ALA A 613 3.83 26.11 -22.75
CA ALA A 613 3.39 27.04 -23.81
C ALA A 613 4.53 27.40 -24.78
N ALA A 614 4.18 27.59 -26.06
CA ALA A 614 5.11 28.09 -27.08
C ALA A 614 5.65 29.48 -26.71
N GLU A 615 6.92 29.74 -27.04
CA GLU A 615 7.66 30.93 -26.60
C GLU A 615 6.89 32.25 -26.80
N PRO A 616 6.95 33.18 -25.84
CA PRO A 616 6.77 34.59 -26.16
C PRO A 616 7.95 35.03 -27.02
N ALA A 617 7.67 35.58 -28.21
CA ALA A 617 8.70 36.10 -29.09
C ALA A 617 9.50 37.23 -28.39
N GLY A 618 10.78 36.95 -28.12
CA GLY A 618 11.79 37.94 -27.82
C GLY A 618 11.97 38.30 -26.35
N GLU A 619 12.75 37.48 -25.63
CA GLU A 619 13.65 37.94 -24.56
C GLU A 619 14.72 36.84 -24.36
N GLU A 620 16.00 37.21 -24.38
CA GLU A 620 17.13 36.28 -24.20
C GLU A 620 17.01 35.57 -22.84
N SER A 621 16.73 34.26 -22.87
CA SER A 621 16.75 33.38 -21.71
C SER A 621 18.20 33.19 -21.21
N PRO A 622 18.46 33.12 -19.90
CA PRO A 622 19.81 32.92 -19.38
C PRO A 622 20.39 31.62 -19.92
N ALA A 623 21.58 31.71 -20.54
CA ALA A 623 22.25 30.58 -21.16
C ALA A 623 22.39 29.41 -20.16
N ALA A 624 21.90 28.23 -20.58
CA ALA A 624 22.24 26.98 -19.92
C ALA A 624 23.78 26.83 -19.85
N PRO A 625 24.33 26.22 -18.79
CA PRO A 625 25.78 26.01 -18.71
C PRO A 625 26.22 25.24 -19.96
N ALA A 626 27.20 25.81 -20.67
CA ALA A 626 27.74 25.24 -21.89
C ALA A 626 28.10 23.78 -21.64
N VAL A 627 27.41 22.87 -22.32
CA VAL A 627 27.82 21.47 -22.41
C VAL A 627 29.17 21.51 -23.12
N ALA A 628 30.25 21.31 -22.37
CA ALA A 628 31.59 21.25 -22.92
C ALA A 628 31.62 20.23 -24.06
N ASP A 629 32.22 20.62 -25.19
CA ASP A 629 32.41 19.78 -26.37
C ASP A 629 32.77 18.35 -25.96
N VAL A 630 31.83 17.43 -26.14
CA VAL A 630 32.10 16.01 -26.06
C VAL A 630 32.83 15.67 -27.37
N PRO A 631 34.13 15.35 -27.35
CA PRO A 631 34.81 14.94 -28.57
C PRO A 631 34.13 13.68 -29.12
N ALA A 632 33.89 13.71 -30.44
CA ALA A 632 33.12 12.74 -31.22
C ALA A 632 33.52 11.27 -31.03
#